data_AF-A0A078JWS5-F1
#
_entry.id   AF-A0A078JWS5-F1
#
_cell.length_a   1.000
_cell.length_b   1.000
_cell.length_c   1.000
_cell.angle_alpha   90.00
_cell.angle_beta   90.00
_cell.angle_gamma   90.00
#
_symmetry.space_group_name_H-M   'P 1'
#
loop_
_entity.id
_entity.type
_entity.pdbx_description
1 polymer ?
#
loop_
_entity_poly.entity_id
_entity_poly.type
_entity_poly.pdbx_seq_one_letter_code
_entity_poly.pdbx_strand_id
1 'polypeptide(L)'
;MAAKSRTCAEPHSHIGQSCGPVDGNYRGSYVTMLSSGGAVFGLINIVGNFGTVFVDNGYWVSAIAARPSATHKGYLLGGLVWFAVPFSLATSLGLGALALDLPITKDEADRGLVPLATAIALMGKTGSMLLLTMLFMAVTSAGSSELIAVSSLFTYDIYRTYINPKATGKQILRVSRSGVLGFGCLMGILAVILNKVGVSLAWMYLAMGVLIGSAVIPIAFMLLWRKANAIGAILGSISGCVLGIVTWLSTAKIQYGRVDLDTTARNAPMLAGNLVAILTAFFW
;
A
#
# COMPACT_ATOMS: atom_id res chain seq x y z
N MET A 1 29.12 -3.16 -16.21
CA MET A 1 30.23 -2.49 -15.50
C MET A 1 30.06 -2.78 -14.03
N ALA A 2 30.90 -3.67 -13.50
CA ALA A 2 30.89 -4.04 -12.11
C ALA A 2 31.08 -2.78 -11.27
N ALA A 3 30.11 -2.47 -10.39
CA ALA A 3 30.40 -1.67 -9.22
C ALA A 3 31.70 -2.24 -8.63
N LYS A 4 32.73 -1.41 -8.46
CA LYS A 4 33.87 -1.76 -7.59
C LYS A 4 33.27 -2.50 -6.41
N SER A 5 33.61 -3.77 -6.24
CA SER A 5 33.12 -4.55 -5.11
C SER A 5 33.54 -3.74 -3.89
N ARG A 6 32.60 -3.05 -3.23
CA ARG A 6 32.89 -2.27 -2.04
C ARG A 6 33.27 -3.31 -0.99
N THR A 7 34.57 -3.53 -0.85
CA THR A 7 35.15 -4.34 0.22
C THR A 7 34.94 -3.57 1.50
N CYS A 8 34.14 -4.09 2.42
CA CYS A 8 33.84 -3.49 3.72
C CYS A 8 35.02 -3.50 4.71
N ALA A 9 36.22 -3.65 4.16
CA ALA A 9 37.49 -3.56 4.86
C ALA A 9 38.08 -2.14 4.83
N GLU A 10 37.62 -1.26 3.91
CA GLU A 10 37.93 0.16 3.99
C GLU A 10 37.10 0.83 5.10
N PRO A 11 37.62 1.89 5.77
CA PRO A 11 36.89 2.57 6.83
C PRO A 11 35.57 3.12 6.29
N HIS A 12 34.48 2.81 7.00
CA HIS A 12 33.16 3.27 6.63
C HIS A 12 33.12 4.81 6.58
N SER A 13 32.58 5.36 5.50
CA SER A 13 32.48 6.82 5.31
C SER A 13 31.60 7.46 6.38
N HIS A 14 30.64 6.69 6.91
CA HIS A 14 29.74 7.09 7.99
C HIS A 14 29.23 5.85 8.75
N ILE A 15 28.78 6.07 9.99
CA ILE A 15 28.19 5.02 10.83
C ILE A 15 26.87 4.56 10.22
N GLY A 16 26.71 3.25 9.99
CA GLY A 16 25.49 2.65 9.42
C GLY A 16 25.51 2.44 7.90
N GLN A 17 26.65 2.64 7.24
CA GLN A 17 26.83 2.42 5.80
C GLN A 17 26.51 0.97 5.39
N SER A 18 25.59 0.80 4.43
CA SER A 18 25.32 -0.51 3.81
C SER A 18 26.47 -0.87 2.88
N CYS A 19 27.23 -1.91 3.23
CA CYS A 19 28.39 -2.34 2.47
C CYS A 19 28.35 -3.86 2.25
N GLY A 20 28.85 -4.30 1.09
CA GLY A 20 29.05 -5.72 0.79
C GLY A 20 27.86 -6.36 0.06
N PRO A 21 27.88 -7.69 -0.11
CA PRO A 21 26.78 -8.44 -0.72
C PRO A 21 25.50 -8.34 0.12
N VAL A 22 24.35 -8.27 -0.55
CA VAL A 22 23.04 -8.28 0.13
C VAL A 22 22.61 -9.70 0.44
N ASP A 23 22.38 -10.00 1.72
CA ASP A 23 21.86 -11.29 2.14
C ASP A 23 20.51 -11.60 1.50
N GLY A 24 20.36 -12.83 1.01
CA GLY A 24 19.13 -13.30 0.36
C GLY A 24 18.99 -12.91 -1.12
N ASN A 25 19.93 -12.14 -1.68
CA ASN A 25 20.02 -11.84 -3.12
C ASN A 25 20.95 -12.84 -3.83
N TYR A 26 20.60 -13.24 -5.07
CA TYR A 26 21.47 -14.08 -5.90
C TYR A 26 22.86 -13.43 -6.09
N ARG A 27 23.90 -14.13 -5.63
CA ARG A 27 25.30 -13.66 -5.59
C ARG A 27 25.47 -12.32 -4.85
N GLY A 28 24.56 -11.98 -3.94
CA GLY A 28 24.61 -10.72 -3.19
C GLY A 28 24.42 -9.46 -4.04
N SER A 29 23.96 -9.60 -5.29
CA SER A 29 23.83 -8.48 -6.23
C SER A 29 22.66 -7.56 -5.86
N TYR A 30 22.88 -6.25 -5.92
CA TYR A 30 21.82 -5.23 -5.71
C TYR A 30 20.83 -5.13 -6.87
N VAL A 31 21.18 -5.64 -8.05
CA VAL A 31 20.37 -5.55 -9.28
C VAL A 31 19.76 -6.90 -9.68
N THR A 32 19.78 -7.88 -8.80
CA THR A 32 19.19 -9.19 -9.08
C THR A 32 17.66 -9.16 -8.96
N MET A 33 16.98 -9.84 -9.87
CA MET A 33 15.56 -10.15 -9.73
C MET A 33 15.31 -11.38 -8.84
N LEU A 34 16.35 -12.17 -8.59
CA LEU A 34 16.30 -13.35 -7.73
C LEU A 34 16.68 -12.96 -6.29
N SER A 35 15.67 -12.56 -5.52
CA SER A 35 15.79 -12.20 -4.10
C SER A 35 14.74 -12.91 -3.28
N SER A 36 15.14 -13.60 -2.21
CA SER A 36 14.21 -14.26 -1.28
C SER A 36 13.34 -13.24 -0.54
N GLY A 37 13.93 -12.14 -0.05
CA GLY A 37 13.20 -11.03 0.54
C GLY A 37 12.27 -10.34 -0.46
N GLY A 38 12.75 -10.13 -1.69
CA GLY A 38 11.94 -9.58 -2.78
C GLY A 38 10.75 -10.46 -3.15
N ALA A 39 10.91 -11.78 -3.16
CA ALA A 39 9.82 -12.73 -3.41
C ALA A 39 8.75 -12.70 -2.32
N VAL A 40 9.16 -12.67 -1.04
CA VAL A 40 8.23 -12.54 0.09
C VAL A 40 7.49 -11.21 0.06
N PHE A 41 8.21 -10.10 -0.14
CA PHE A 41 7.59 -8.79 -0.28
C PHE A 41 6.63 -8.75 -1.47
N GLY A 42 7.02 -9.33 -2.62
CA GLY A 42 6.19 -9.44 -3.81
C GLY A 42 4.89 -10.20 -3.56
N LEU A 43 4.93 -11.31 -2.81
CA LEU A 43 3.73 -12.05 -2.42
C LEU A 43 2.81 -11.21 -1.52
N ILE A 44 3.36 -10.54 -0.51
CA ILE A 44 2.57 -9.64 0.35
C ILE A 44 1.94 -8.52 -0.50
N ASN A 45 2.72 -7.95 -1.41
CA ASN A 45 2.31 -6.86 -2.29
C ASN A 45 1.17 -7.29 -3.22
N ILE A 46 1.23 -8.50 -3.79
CA ILE A 46 0.15 -9.06 -4.61
C ILE A 46 -1.14 -9.16 -3.79
N VAL A 47 -1.09 -9.80 -2.62
CA VAL A 47 -2.28 -9.99 -1.77
C VAL A 47 -2.86 -8.64 -1.33
N GLY A 48 -2.01 -7.72 -0.88
CA GLY A 48 -2.42 -6.38 -0.48
C GLY A 48 -3.07 -5.58 -1.60
N ASN A 49 -2.49 -5.60 -2.82
CA ASN A 49 -3.05 -4.87 -3.95
C ASN A 49 -4.31 -5.50 -4.55
N PHE A 50 -4.49 -6.82 -4.43
CA PHE A 50 -5.80 -7.40 -4.73
C PHE A 50 -6.88 -6.82 -3.81
N GLY A 51 -6.57 -6.71 -2.52
CA GLY A 51 -7.39 -6.02 -1.54
C GLY A 51 -7.70 -4.58 -1.96
N THR A 52 -6.66 -3.82 -2.32
CA THR A 52 -6.83 -2.41 -2.71
C THR A 52 -7.74 -2.29 -3.93
N VAL A 53 -7.50 -3.05 -5.00
CA VAL A 53 -8.23 -2.87 -6.27
C VAL A 53 -9.66 -3.39 -6.21
N PHE A 54 -9.91 -4.53 -5.54
CA PHE A 54 -11.25 -5.13 -5.52
C PHE A 54 -12.18 -4.46 -4.51
N VAL A 55 -11.63 -3.99 -3.38
CA VAL A 55 -12.43 -3.49 -2.24
C VAL A 55 -12.55 -1.97 -2.26
N ASP A 56 -11.67 -1.25 -2.98
CA ASP A 56 -11.76 0.19 -3.10
C ASP A 56 -12.81 0.63 -4.13
N ASN A 57 -13.83 1.32 -3.62
CA ASN A 57 -14.91 1.90 -4.39
C ASN A 57 -14.42 2.99 -5.40
N GLY A 58 -13.29 3.64 -5.16
CA GLY A 58 -12.71 4.64 -6.07
C GLY A 58 -12.41 4.07 -7.46
N TYR A 59 -11.91 2.83 -7.53
CA TYR A 59 -11.73 2.11 -8.79
C TYR A 59 -13.06 1.78 -9.46
N TRP A 60 -14.05 1.28 -8.70
CA TRP A 60 -15.36 0.92 -9.24
C TRP A 60 -16.12 2.11 -9.83
N VAL A 61 -16.17 3.23 -9.11
CA VAL A 61 -16.83 4.45 -9.58
C VAL A 61 -16.18 4.94 -10.88
N SER A 62 -14.84 4.90 -10.94
CA SER A 62 -14.09 5.28 -12.15
C SER A 62 -14.36 4.33 -13.32
N ALA A 63 -14.45 3.02 -13.06
CA ALA A 63 -14.76 2.01 -14.07
C ALA A 63 -16.16 2.17 -14.66
N ILE A 64 -17.15 2.43 -13.80
CA ILE A 64 -18.57 2.59 -14.16
C ILE A 64 -18.81 3.90 -14.92
N ALA A 65 -18.06 4.96 -14.59
CA ALA A 65 -18.14 6.23 -15.30
C ALA A 65 -17.55 6.17 -16.73
N ALA A 66 -16.68 5.20 -17.00
CA ALA A 66 -16.03 5.02 -18.29
C ALA A 66 -16.82 4.10 -19.25
N ARG A 67 -16.59 4.27 -20.56
CA ARG A 67 -17.16 3.38 -21.58
C ARG A 67 -16.53 1.97 -21.46
N PRO A 68 -17.30 0.87 -21.52
CA PRO A 68 -16.75 -0.49 -21.37
C PRO A 68 -15.59 -0.83 -22.33
N SER A 69 -15.64 -0.32 -23.56
CA SER A 69 -14.59 -0.52 -24.57
C SER A 69 -13.29 0.23 -24.27
N ALA A 70 -13.35 1.27 -23.42
CA ALA A 70 -12.19 2.02 -22.96
C ALA A 70 -11.69 1.51 -21.59
N THR A 71 -12.58 1.07 -20.71
CA THR A 71 -12.26 0.66 -19.33
C THR A 71 -11.19 -0.43 -19.27
N HIS A 72 -11.36 -1.54 -20.01
CA HIS A 72 -10.39 -2.65 -19.98
C HIS A 72 -9.00 -2.24 -20.51
N LYS A 73 -8.94 -1.43 -21.57
CA LYS A 73 -7.68 -0.90 -22.10
C LYS A 73 -7.02 0.07 -21.12
N GLY A 74 -7.82 0.89 -20.45
CA GLY A 74 -7.38 1.81 -19.41
C GLY A 74 -6.72 1.07 -18.24
N TYR A 75 -7.35 0.01 -17.73
CA TYR A 75 -6.77 -0.81 -16.66
C TYR A 75 -5.48 -1.52 -17.08
N LEU A 76 -5.42 -2.08 -18.30
CA LEU A 76 -4.19 -2.70 -18.82
C LEU A 76 -3.05 -1.69 -18.95
N LEU A 77 -3.33 -0.50 -19.51
CA LEU A 77 -2.33 0.57 -19.62
C LEU A 77 -1.90 1.07 -18.23
N GLY A 78 -2.85 1.26 -17.31
CA GLY A 78 -2.57 1.64 -15.93
C GLY A 78 -1.65 0.64 -15.23
N GLY A 79 -1.91 -0.66 -15.40
CA GLY A 79 -1.06 -1.73 -14.87
C GLY A 79 0.37 -1.71 -15.44
N LEU A 80 0.52 -1.44 -16.75
CA LEU A 80 1.84 -1.29 -17.37
C LEU A 80 2.60 -0.07 -16.84
N VAL A 81 1.92 1.07 -16.66
CA VAL A 81 2.51 2.27 -16.07
C VAL A 81 2.89 2.05 -14.60
N TRP A 82 2.10 1.27 -13.87
CA TRP A 82 2.40 0.92 -12.48
C TRP A 82 3.68 0.11 -12.34
N PHE A 83 4.10 -0.66 -13.35
CA PHE A 83 5.43 -1.26 -13.37
C PHE A 83 6.52 -0.20 -13.65
N ALA A 84 6.29 0.66 -14.63
CA ALA A 84 7.28 1.64 -15.09
C ALA A 84 7.68 2.64 -13.99
N VAL A 85 6.74 3.08 -13.16
CA VAL A 85 6.98 4.13 -12.14
C VAL A 85 7.91 3.64 -11.02
N PRO A 86 7.64 2.54 -10.28
CA PRO A 86 8.55 1.99 -9.28
C PRO A 86 9.85 1.51 -9.91
N PHE A 87 9.79 0.86 -11.08
CA PHE A 87 11.00 0.37 -11.73
C PHE A 87 11.96 1.51 -12.09
N SER A 88 11.44 2.61 -12.66
CA SER A 88 12.27 3.75 -13.02
C SER A 88 12.65 4.60 -11.80
N LEU A 89 11.70 5.01 -10.96
CA LEU A 89 11.97 5.96 -9.87
C LEU A 89 12.54 5.28 -8.63
N ALA A 90 11.93 4.20 -8.14
CA ALA A 90 12.38 3.58 -6.90
C ALA A 90 13.74 2.89 -7.09
N THR A 91 13.94 2.18 -8.20
CA THR A 91 15.23 1.51 -8.48
C THR A 91 16.33 2.54 -8.73
N SER A 92 16.10 3.57 -9.56
CA SER A 92 17.16 4.54 -9.88
C SER A 92 17.53 5.40 -8.68
N LEU A 93 16.56 5.91 -7.92
CA LEU A 93 16.83 6.74 -6.75
C LEU A 93 17.33 5.89 -5.57
N GLY A 94 16.79 4.68 -5.37
CA GLY A 94 17.26 3.78 -4.32
C GLY A 94 18.71 3.31 -4.54
N LEU A 95 19.05 2.87 -5.77
CA LEU A 95 20.43 2.53 -6.11
C LEU A 95 21.33 3.77 -6.18
N GLY A 96 20.78 4.93 -6.55
CA GLY A 96 21.48 6.21 -6.55
C GLY A 96 21.94 6.61 -5.15
N ALA A 97 21.07 6.51 -4.14
CA ALA A 97 21.44 6.72 -2.73
C ALA A 97 22.61 5.82 -2.31
N LEU A 98 22.52 4.52 -2.66
CA LEU A 98 23.56 3.56 -2.33
C LEU A 98 24.88 3.85 -3.04
N ALA A 99 24.82 4.18 -4.34
CA ALA A 99 25.99 4.48 -5.15
C ALA A 99 26.72 5.76 -4.68
N LEU A 100 25.96 6.77 -4.28
CA LEU A 100 26.47 8.04 -3.73
C LEU A 100 26.89 7.96 -2.27
N ASP A 101 26.62 6.83 -1.60
CA ASP A 101 26.95 6.63 -0.18
C ASP A 101 26.33 7.67 0.75
N LEU A 102 25.06 8.01 0.51
CA LEU A 102 24.38 9.04 1.28
C LEU A 102 24.19 8.58 2.74
N PRO A 103 24.46 9.44 3.74
CA PRO A 103 24.31 9.12 5.15
C PRO A 103 22.83 9.15 5.56
N ILE A 104 22.07 8.14 5.13
CA ILE A 104 20.63 8.01 5.40
C ILE A 104 20.46 7.06 6.58
N THR A 105 19.82 7.54 7.64
CA THR A 105 19.50 6.70 8.80
C THR A 105 18.34 5.74 8.49
N LYS A 106 18.24 4.65 9.25
CA LYS A 106 17.13 3.71 9.12
C LYS A 106 15.77 4.39 9.32
N ASP A 107 15.65 5.32 10.28
CA ASP A 107 14.41 6.07 10.54
C ASP A 107 14.02 6.94 9.33
N GLU A 108 14.97 7.63 8.71
CA GLU A 108 14.72 8.43 7.51
C GLU A 108 14.29 7.56 6.32
N ALA A 109 14.90 6.39 6.18
CA ALA A 109 14.51 5.42 5.16
C ALA A 109 13.09 4.88 5.39
N ASP A 110 12.75 4.52 6.63
CA ASP A 110 11.43 4.02 7.03
C ASP A 110 10.33 5.10 6.89
N ARG A 111 10.72 6.39 6.95
CA ARG A 111 9.89 7.56 6.64
C ARG A 111 9.76 7.86 5.14
N GLY A 112 10.43 7.10 4.27
CA GLY A 112 10.36 7.26 2.82
C GLY A 112 11.19 8.42 2.27
N LEU A 113 12.22 8.88 2.99
CA LEU A 113 13.02 10.04 2.58
C LEU A 113 14.16 9.70 1.59
N VAL A 114 14.39 8.41 1.30
CA VAL A 114 15.47 7.96 0.39
C VAL A 114 15.40 8.60 -1.00
N PRO A 115 14.24 8.64 -1.69
CA PRO A 115 14.15 9.28 -3.01
C PRO A 115 14.49 10.78 -2.94
N LEU A 116 14.03 11.45 -1.88
CA LEU A 116 14.26 12.87 -1.67
C LEU A 116 15.75 13.19 -1.46
N ALA A 117 16.41 12.45 -0.56
CA ALA A 117 17.85 12.59 -0.31
C ALA A 117 18.67 12.39 -1.60
N THR A 118 18.29 11.40 -2.41
CA THR A 118 18.98 11.11 -3.68
C THR A 118 18.79 12.21 -4.71
N ALA A 119 17.56 12.73 -4.87
CA ALA A 119 17.31 13.80 -5.82
C ALA A 119 18.01 15.11 -5.42
N ILE A 120 18.11 15.40 -4.12
CA ILE A 120 18.89 16.54 -3.61
C ILE A 120 20.37 16.36 -3.94
N ALA A 121 20.92 15.16 -3.73
CA ALA A 121 22.32 14.89 -4.02
C ALA A 121 22.65 14.98 -5.53
N LEU A 122 21.74 14.54 -6.40
CA LEU A 122 21.95 14.53 -7.86
C LEU A 122 21.65 15.86 -8.55
N MET A 123 20.57 16.54 -8.15
CA MET A 123 20.01 17.70 -8.88
C MET A 123 19.92 18.95 -8.00
N GLY A 124 20.44 18.91 -6.78
CA GLY A 124 20.41 20.03 -5.83
C GLY A 124 18.98 20.49 -5.51
N LYS A 125 18.81 21.81 -5.40
CA LYS A 125 17.53 22.45 -5.07
C LYS A 125 16.43 22.10 -6.08
N THR A 126 16.77 22.01 -7.36
CA THR A 126 15.81 21.69 -8.43
C THR A 126 15.24 20.27 -8.26
N GLY A 127 16.06 19.29 -7.89
CA GLY A 127 15.61 17.93 -7.60
C GLY A 127 14.59 17.87 -6.47
N SER A 128 14.82 18.63 -5.39
CA SER A 128 13.88 18.71 -4.28
C SER A 128 12.53 19.32 -4.67
N MET A 129 12.53 20.36 -5.51
CA MET A 129 11.30 20.99 -6.00
C MET A 129 10.50 20.06 -6.91
N LEU A 130 11.18 19.32 -7.80
CA LEU A 130 10.53 18.36 -8.69
C LEU A 130 9.88 17.22 -7.91
N LEU A 131 10.61 16.61 -6.96
CA LEU A 131 10.03 15.55 -6.13
C LEU A 131 8.90 16.04 -5.23
N LEU A 132 9.02 17.22 -4.64
CA LEU A 132 7.96 17.80 -3.82
C LEU A 132 6.70 18.05 -4.66
N THR A 133 6.86 18.59 -5.87
CA THR A 133 5.75 18.83 -6.80
C THR A 133 5.09 17.52 -7.23
N MET A 134 5.90 16.52 -7.60
CA MET A 134 5.43 15.19 -7.96
C MET A 134 4.64 14.55 -6.82
N LEU A 135 5.18 14.58 -5.60
CA LEU A 135 4.53 14.02 -4.42
C LEU A 135 3.22 14.75 -4.11
N PHE A 136 3.21 16.09 -4.20
CA PHE A 136 2.01 16.89 -3.99
C PHE A 136 0.91 16.55 -4.99
N MET A 137 1.26 16.42 -6.28
CA MET A 137 0.32 16.02 -7.32
C MET A 137 -0.20 14.60 -7.10
N ALA A 138 0.67 13.65 -6.75
CA ALA A 138 0.30 12.27 -6.49
C ALA A 138 -0.68 12.15 -5.30
N VAL A 139 -0.35 12.78 -4.17
CA VAL A 139 -1.19 12.76 -2.96
C VAL A 139 -2.52 13.47 -3.20
N THR A 140 -2.52 14.62 -3.89
CA THR A 140 -3.75 15.35 -4.19
C THR A 140 -4.66 14.56 -5.13
N SER A 141 -4.09 13.93 -6.16
CA SER A 141 -4.86 13.12 -7.11
C SER A 141 -5.49 11.91 -6.42
N ALA A 142 -4.71 11.13 -5.66
CA ALA A 142 -5.22 9.97 -4.93
C ALA A 142 -6.23 10.39 -3.86
N GLY A 143 -5.89 11.38 -3.03
CA GLY A 143 -6.75 11.86 -1.95
C GLY A 143 -8.10 12.38 -2.45
N SER A 144 -8.15 13.06 -3.60
CA SER A 144 -9.42 13.51 -4.18
C SER A 144 -10.33 12.35 -4.61
N SER A 145 -9.75 11.28 -5.15
CA SER A 145 -10.50 10.08 -5.59
C SER A 145 -11.07 9.33 -4.38
N GLU A 146 -10.26 9.14 -3.34
CA GLU A 146 -10.66 8.49 -2.08
C GLU A 146 -11.75 9.28 -1.33
N LEU A 147 -11.61 10.61 -1.26
CA LEU A 147 -12.62 11.46 -0.62
C LEU A 147 -13.98 11.35 -1.31
N ILE A 148 -13.99 11.29 -2.64
CA ILE A 148 -15.22 11.08 -3.42
C ILE A 148 -15.76 9.66 -3.19
N ALA A 149 -14.90 8.65 -3.18
CA ALA A 149 -15.29 7.27 -2.94
C ALA A 149 -15.99 7.10 -1.59
N VAL A 150 -15.39 7.59 -0.50
CA VAL A 150 -15.97 7.51 0.85
C VAL A 150 -17.22 8.36 0.98
N SER A 151 -17.23 9.55 0.39
CA SER A 151 -18.42 10.41 0.36
C SER A 151 -19.60 9.73 -0.34
N SER A 152 -19.35 8.99 -1.42
CA SER A 152 -20.38 8.26 -2.15
C SER A 152 -20.93 7.09 -1.34
N LEU A 153 -20.08 6.34 -0.62
CA LEU A 153 -20.51 5.28 0.31
C LEU A 153 -21.44 5.87 1.39
N PHE A 154 -21.03 6.96 2.03
CA PHE A 154 -21.88 7.59 3.05
C PHE A 154 -23.22 8.09 2.47
N THR A 155 -23.20 8.66 1.27
CA THR A 155 -24.39 9.29 0.69
C THR A 155 -25.37 8.27 0.12
N TYR A 156 -24.89 7.28 -0.64
CA TYR A 156 -25.74 6.30 -1.29
C TYR A 156 -26.04 5.11 -0.39
N ASP A 157 -25.05 4.58 0.32
CA ASP A 157 -25.22 3.33 1.06
C ASP A 157 -25.81 3.57 2.45
N ILE A 158 -25.50 4.71 3.08
CA ILE A 158 -26.02 5.04 4.42
C ILE A 158 -27.20 6.02 4.32
N TYR A 159 -26.94 7.24 3.82
CA TYR A 159 -27.94 8.31 3.87
C TYR A 159 -29.16 8.01 3.02
N ARG A 160 -28.97 7.63 1.74
CA ARG A 160 -30.10 7.32 0.87
C ARG A 160 -30.78 6.01 1.27
N THR A 161 -30.05 4.95 1.59
CA THR A 161 -30.68 3.66 1.92
C THR A 161 -31.45 3.67 3.24
N TYR A 162 -30.89 4.26 4.30
CA TYR A 162 -31.44 4.10 5.66
C TYR A 162 -32.03 5.38 6.26
N ILE A 163 -31.51 6.57 5.92
CA ILE A 163 -31.92 7.83 6.56
C ILE A 163 -33.02 8.53 5.77
N ASN A 164 -32.85 8.68 4.46
CA ASN A 164 -33.82 9.32 3.58
C ASN A 164 -33.87 8.64 2.18
N PRO A 165 -34.67 7.58 2.03
CA PRO A 165 -34.88 6.87 0.76
C PRO A 165 -35.38 7.73 -0.39
N LYS A 166 -36.07 8.83 -0.07
CA LYS A 166 -36.64 9.77 -1.06
C LYS A 166 -35.76 11.02 -1.26
N ALA A 167 -34.47 10.96 -0.88
CA ALA A 167 -33.56 12.08 -1.02
C ALA A 167 -33.46 12.56 -2.49
N THR A 168 -33.63 13.86 -2.67
CA THR A 168 -33.47 14.51 -3.98
C THR A 168 -31.99 14.66 -4.34
N GLY A 169 -31.66 14.80 -5.63
CA GLY A 169 -30.27 14.99 -6.07
C GLY A 169 -29.55 16.18 -5.42
N LYS A 170 -30.27 17.28 -5.14
CA LYS A 170 -29.70 18.43 -4.41
C LYS A 170 -29.34 18.10 -2.96
N GLN A 171 -30.14 17.26 -2.28
CA GLN A 171 -29.85 16.81 -0.92
C GLN A 171 -28.66 15.85 -0.89
N ILE A 172 -28.61 14.90 -1.83
CA ILE A 172 -27.49 13.97 -2.02
C ILE A 172 -26.17 14.74 -2.20
N LEU A 173 -26.15 15.73 -3.10
CA LEU A 173 -24.94 16.55 -3.31
C LEU A 173 -24.52 17.35 -2.07
N ARG A 174 -25.48 17.84 -1.28
CA ARG A 174 -25.19 18.58 -0.04
C ARG A 174 -24.54 17.66 0.99
N VAL A 175 -25.14 16.49 1.22
CA VAL A 175 -24.63 15.49 2.17
C VAL A 175 -23.26 14.97 1.73
N SER A 176 -23.08 14.70 0.44
CA SER A 176 -21.80 14.29 -0.12
C SER A 176 -20.69 15.32 0.15
N ARG A 177 -20.95 16.61 -0.09
CA ARG A 177 -19.96 17.68 0.21
C ARG A 177 -19.63 17.77 1.70
N SER A 178 -20.62 17.64 2.57
CA SER A 178 -20.39 17.57 4.02
C SER A 178 -19.58 16.34 4.41
N GLY A 179 -19.83 15.19 3.78
CA GLY A 179 -19.07 13.95 3.98
C GLY A 179 -17.61 14.09 3.55
N VAL A 180 -17.33 14.74 2.41
CA VAL A 180 -15.96 15.03 1.96
C VAL A 180 -15.21 15.87 2.99
N LEU A 181 -15.83 16.95 3.49
CA LEU A 181 -15.20 17.80 4.50
C LEU A 181 -14.95 17.04 5.81
N GLY A 182 -15.97 16.32 6.31
CA GLY A 182 -15.86 15.57 7.56
C GLY A 182 -14.80 14.47 7.49
N PHE A 183 -14.80 13.69 6.41
CA PHE A 183 -13.81 12.62 6.22
C PHE A 183 -12.41 13.18 5.96
N GLY A 184 -12.27 14.28 5.22
CA GLY A 184 -10.97 14.94 5.01
C GLY A 184 -10.35 15.44 6.32
N CYS A 185 -11.15 16.04 7.21
CA CYS A 185 -10.69 16.41 8.55
C CYS A 185 -10.28 15.18 9.37
N LEU A 186 -11.08 14.11 9.34
CA LEU A 186 -10.78 12.86 10.03
C LEU A 186 -9.48 12.22 9.54
N MET A 187 -9.26 12.17 8.22
CA MET A 187 -8.01 11.69 7.62
C MET A 187 -6.81 12.52 8.08
N GLY A 188 -6.94 13.85 8.12
CA GLY A 188 -5.87 14.74 8.60
C GLY A 188 -5.52 14.48 10.06
N ILE A 189 -6.52 14.34 10.94
CA ILE A 189 -6.33 14.03 12.36
C ILE A 189 -5.67 12.65 12.51
N LEU A 190 -6.19 11.63 11.81
CA LEU A 190 -5.65 10.28 11.87
C LEU A 190 -4.20 10.21 11.37
N ALA A 191 -3.86 10.94 10.30
CA ALA A 191 -2.50 11.02 9.79
C ALA A 191 -1.52 11.60 10.82
N VAL A 192 -1.93 12.65 11.56
CA VAL A 192 -1.12 13.22 12.64
C VAL A 192 -0.94 12.22 13.79
N ILE A 193 -1.99 11.51 14.17
CA ILE A 193 -1.92 10.49 15.23
C ILE A 193 -0.96 9.37 14.83
N LEU A 194 -1.12 8.81 13.63
CA LEU A 194 -0.26 7.73 13.13
C LEU A 194 1.21 8.16 13.03
N ASN A 195 1.46 9.41 12.61
CA ASN A 195 2.81 9.98 12.58
C ASN A 195 3.41 10.12 13.99
N LYS A 196 2.61 10.52 14.98
CA LYS A 196 3.05 10.64 16.38
C LYS A 196 3.31 9.29 17.05
N VAL A 197 2.54 8.26 16.68
CA VAL A 197 2.72 6.88 17.16
C VAL A 197 3.97 6.23 16.55
N GLY A 198 4.55 6.82 15.48
CA GLY A 198 5.74 6.29 14.82
C GLY A 198 5.44 5.16 13.83
N VAL A 199 4.21 5.12 13.30
CA VAL A 199 3.86 4.14 12.26
C VAL A 199 4.58 4.51 10.97
N SER A 200 5.37 3.57 10.43
CA SER A 200 6.06 3.77 9.16
C SER A 200 5.13 3.60 7.97
N LEU A 201 5.47 4.24 6.84
CA LEU A 201 4.71 4.09 5.59
C LEU A 201 4.69 2.63 5.12
N ALA A 202 5.81 1.93 5.29
CA ALA A 202 5.92 0.51 4.96
C ALA A 202 4.99 -0.35 5.82
N TRP A 203 4.90 -0.08 7.13
CA TRP A 203 3.99 -0.81 8.01
C TRP A 203 2.53 -0.61 7.58
N MET A 204 2.12 0.65 7.35
CA MET A 204 0.75 0.97 6.89
C MET A 204 0.42 0.24 5.58
N TYR A 205 1.34 0.29 4.62
CA TYR A 205 1.17 -0.34 3.33
C TYR A 205 0.97 -1.87 3.44
N LEU A 206 1.78 -2.55 4.25
CA LEU A 206 1.70 -4.01 4.41
C LEU A 206 0.51 -4.44 5.29
N ALA A 207 0.17 -3.66 6.31
CA ALA A 207 -0.97 -3.93 7.20
C ALA A 207 -2.31 -3.86 6.45
N MET A 208 -2.40 -3.00 5.43
CA MET A 208 -3.59 -2.85 4.61
C MET A 208 -4.11 -4.20 4.10
N GLY A 209 -3.24 -5.04 3.53
CA GLY A 209 -3.64 -6.31 2.96
C GLY A 209 -4.17 -7.32 3.99
N VAL A 210 -3.69 -7.27 5.24
CA VAL A 210 -4.25 -8.08 6.34
C VAL A 210 -5.68 -7.65 6.66
N LEU A 211 -5.95 -6.34 6.65
CA LEU A 211 -7.23 -5.78 7.07
C LEU A 211 -8.32 -5.92 6.01
N ILE A 212 -7.98 -5.75 4.73
CA ILE A 212 -8.96 -5.69 3.64
C ILE A 212 -8.93 -6.91 2.71
N GLY A 213 -7.85 -7.71 2.73
CA GLY A 213 -7.64 -8.80 1.77
C GLY A 213 -8.71 -9.89 1.83
N SER A 214 -9.39 -10.07 2.96
CA SER A 214 -10.43 -11.09 3.14
C SER A 214 -11.70 -10.82 2.33
N ALA A 215 -11.97 -9.57 1.92
CA ALA A 215 -13.15 -9.22 1.14
C ALA A 215 -13.01 -9.53 -0.36
N VAL A 216 -11.78 -9.79 -0.85
CA VAL A 216 -11.51 -10.00 -2.29
C VAL A 216 -12.26 -11.21 -2.83
N ILE A 217 -12.14 -12.36 -2.17
CA ILE A 217 -12.74 -13.62 -2.64
C ILE A 217 -14.27 -13.58 -2.57
N PRO A 218 -14.90 -13.09 -1.50
CA PRO A 218 -16.34 -12.87 -1.44
C PRO A 218 -16.87 -12.00 -2.58
N ILE A 219 -16.19 -10.88 -2.89
CA ILE A 219 -16.56 -10.01 -4.01
C ILE A 219 -16.42 -10.75 -5.34
N ALA A 220 -15.32 -11.47 -5.55
CA ALA A 220 -15.10 -12.25 -6.76
C ALA A 220 -16.18 -13.34 -6.96
N PHE A 221 -16.55 -14.07 -5.90
CA PHE A 221 -17.59 -15.09 -5.95
C PHE A 221 -18.97 -14.49 -6.19
N MET A 222 -19.30 -13.35 -5.58
CA MET A 222 -20.55 -12.64 -5.84
C MET A 222 -20.70 -12.22 -7.32
N LEU A 223 -19.59 -11.94 -8.00
CA LEU A 223 -19.60 -11.55 -9.42
C LEU A 223 -19.55 -12.72 -10.39
N LEU A 224 -18.77 -13.77 -10.08
CA LEU A 224 -18.47 -14.87 -11.00
C LEU A 224 -19.30 -16.12 -10.74
N TRP A 225 -19.80 -16.30 -9.52
CA TRP A 225 -20.47 -17.53 -9.11
C TRP A 225 -21.95 -17.32 -8.80
N ARG A 226 -22.80 -17.84 -9.70
CA ARG A 226 -24.26 -17.75 -9.58
C ARG A 226 -24.86 -18.35 -8.29
N LYS A 227 -24.14 -19.23 -7.58
CA LYS A 227 -24.61 -19.84 -6.33
C LYS A 227 -24.08 -19.15 -5.07
N ALA A 228 -23.27 -18.09 -5.22
CA ALA A 228 -22.80 -17.31 -4.09
C ALA A 228 -24.00 -16.75 -3.31
N ASN A 229 -23.94 -16.85 -1.98
CA ASN A 229 -25.02 -16.38 -1.10
C ASN A 229 -24.50 -15.28 -0.16
N ALA A 230 -25.42 -14.45 0.34
CA ALA A 230 -25.06 -13.30 1.17
C ALA A 230 -24.40 -13.69 2.50
N ILE A 231 -24.80 -14.84 3.08
CA ILE A 231 -24.27 -15.30 4.37
C ILE A 231 -22.80 -15.69 4.24
N GLY A 232 -22.45 -16.47 3.21
CA GLY A 232 -21.07 -16.86 2.90
C GLY A 232 -20.19 -15.66 2.60
N ALA A 233 -20.69 -14.67 1.85
CA ALA A 233 -19.93 -13.46 1.57
C ALA A 233 -19.61 -12.64 2.84
N ILE A 234 -20.59 -12.50 3.76
CA ILE A 234 -20.41 -11.78 5.03
C ILE A 234 -19.48 -12.57 5.96
N LEU A 235 -19.76 -13.87 6.16
CA LEU A 235 -18.96 -14.73 7.04
C LEU A 235 -17.53 -14.87 6.52
N GLY A 236 -17.33 -15.05 5.21
CA GLY A 236 -16.00 -15.14 4.60
C GLY A 236 -15.18 -13.86 4.80
N SER A 237 -15.79 -12.70 4.58
CA SER A 237 -15.13 -11.40 4.77
C SER A 237 -14.72 -11.17 6.22
N ILE A 238 -15.65 -11.39 7.16
CA ILE A 238 -15.43 -11.13 8.59
C ILE A 238 -14.48 -12.17 9.20
N SER A 239 -14.76 -13.47 9.00
CA SER A 239 -13.93 -14.53 9.55
C SER A 239 -12.51 -14.48 8.99
N GLY A 240 -12.35 -14.18 7.70
CA GLY A 240 -11.03 -14.05 7.10
C GLY A 240 -10.23 -12.87 7.66
N CYS A 241 -10.88 -11.73 7.91
CA CYS A 241 -10.23 -10.59 8.55
C CYS A 241 -9.77 -10.93 9.98
N VAL A 242 -10.65 -11.55 10.78
CA VAL A 242 -10.34 -11.95 12.16
C VAL A 242 -9.20 -12.98 12.18
N LEU A 243 -9.27 -14.03 11.35
CA LEU A 243 -8.23 -15.05 11.26
C LEU A 243 -6.89 -14.48 10.77
N GLY A 244 -6.94 -13.54 9.81
CA GLY A 244 -5.77 -12.81 9.32
C GLY A 244 -5.09 -12.00 10.41
N ILE A 245 -5.85 -11.20 11.17
CA ILE A 245 -5.33 -10.41 12.30
C ILE A 245 -4.78 -11.33 13.41
N VAL A 246 -5.52 -12.38 13.78
CA VAL A 246 -5.06 -13.34 14.80
C VAL A 246 -3.75 -13.99 14.37
N THR A 247 -3.64 -14.42 13.11
CA THR A 247 -2.41 -15.04 12.58
C THR A 247 -1.26 -14.04 12.56
N TRP A 248 -1.51 -12.81 12.12
CA TRP A 248 -0.50 -11.76 12.06
C TRP A 248 0.11 -11.48 13.44
N LEU A 249 -0.75 -11.24 14.45
CA LEU A 249 -0.31 -10.95 15.82
C LEU A 249 0.30 -12.17 16.51
N SER A 250 -0.26 -13.37 16.28
CA SER A 250 0.27 -14.61 16.85
C SER A 250 1.65 -14.94 16.29
N THR A 251 1.85 -14.77 14.98
CA THR A 251 3.16 -15.00 14.34
C THR A 251 4.21 -14.03 14.88
N ALA A 252 3.85 -12.75 15.06
CA ALA A 252 4.74 -11.77 15.68
C ALA A 252 5.14 -12.20 17.11
N LYS A 253 4.17 -12.62 17.92
CA LYS A 253 4.42 -13.08 19.29
C LYS A 253 5.28 -14.35 19.36
N ILE A 254 5.02 -15.34 18.50
CA ILE A 254 5.73 -16.62 18.52
C ILE A 254 7.18 -16.46 18.06
N GLN A 255 7.42 -15.69 17.00
CA GLN A 255 8.77 -15.55 16.44
C GLN A 255 9.64 -14.56 17.23
N TYR A 256 9.05 -13.51 17.80
CA TYR A 256 9.81 -12.41 18.40
C TYR A 256 9.53 -12.20 19.89
N GLY A 257 8.64 -12.99 20.51
CA GLY A 257 8.34 -12.94 21.94
C GLY A 257 7.51 -11.73 22.40
N ARG A 258 7.24 -10.76 21.53
CA ARG A 258 6.51 -9.52 21.82
C ARG A 258 5.66 -9.08 20.62
N VAL A 259 4.68 -8.20 20.88
CA VAL A 259 3.84 -7.58 19.86
C VAL A 259 3.98 -6.08 19.96
N ASP A 260 4.61 -5.48 18.96
CA ASP A 260 4.82 -4.04 18.81
C ASP A 260 4.94 -3.66 17.32
N LEU A 261 5.14 -2.37 17.03
CA LEU A 261 5.24 -1.88 15.65
C LEU A 261 6.41 -2.51 14.87
N ASP A 262 7.56 -2.75 15.51
CA ASP A 262 8.73 -3.34 14.84
C ASP A 262 8.49 -4.82 14.50
N THR A 263 7.94 -5.60 15.43
CA THR A 263 7.68 -7.03 15.23
C THR A 263 6.55 -7.27 14.25
N THR A 264 5.50 -6.45 14.29
CA THR A 264 4.37 -6.55 13.34
C THR A 264 4.75 -6.07 11.94
N ALA A 265 5.72 -5.15 11.79
CA ALA A 265 6.26 -4.71 10.50
C ALA A 265 7.03 -5.80 9.74
N ARG A 266 7.45 -6.87 10.42
CA ARG A 266 8.32 -7.88 9.82
C ARG A 266 7.59 -8.66 8.73
N ASN A 267 8.34 -9.04 7.70
CA ASN A 267 7.82 -9.73 6.53
C ASN A 267 7.11 -11.04 6.87
N ALA A 268 7.62 -11.83 7.83
CA ALA A 268 7.02 -13.12 8.16
C ALA A 268 5.61 -12.99 8.81
N PRO A 269 5.41 -12.18 9.86
CA PRO A 269 4.08 -11.87 10.37
C PRO A 269 3.14 -11.28 9.30
N MET A 270 3.62 -10.33 8.50
CA MET A 270 2.82 -9.71 7.44
C MET A 270 2.39 -10.72 6.38
N LEU A 271 3.30 -11.59 5.92
CA LEU A 271 3.01 -12.64 4.96
C LEU A 271 1.97 -13.62 5.50
N ALA A 272 2.16 -14.11 6.73
CA ALA A 272 1.24 -15.06 7.34
C ALA A 272 -0.17 -14.44 7.49
N GLY A 273 -0.26 -13.21 7.98
CA GLY A 273 -1.53 -12.49 8.11
C GLY A 273 -2.23 -12.27 6.78
N ASN A 274 -1.50 -11.78 5.76
CA ASN A 274 -2.03 -11.51 4.43
C ASN A 274 -2.56 -12.80 3.77
N LEU A 275 -1.76 -13.87 3.79
CA LEU A 275 -2.15 -15.15 3.19
C LEU A 275 -3.36 -15.75 3.90
N VAL A 276 -3.40 -15.73 5.23
CA VAL A 276 -4.58 -16.24 5.95
C VAL A 276 -5.80 -15.39 5.66
N ALA A 277 -5.68 -14.05 5.64
CA ALA A 277 -6.80 -13.15 5.36
C ALA A 277 -7.46 -13.47 4.01
N ILE A 278 -6.67 -13.62 2.93
CA ILE A 278 -7.22 -13.87 1.59
C ILE A 278 -7.65 -15.33 1.38
N LEU A 279 -6.89 -16.30 1.89
CA LEU A 279 -7.12 -17.72 1.59
C LEU A 279 -8.29 -18.30 2.40
N THR A 280 -8.48 -17.84 3.64
CA THR A 280 -9.58 -18.35 4.47
C THR A 280 -10.95 -17.98 3.92
N ALA A 281 -11.03 -16.87 3.17
CA ALA A 281 -12.26 -16.44 2.53
C ALA A 281 -12.71 -17.34 1.36
N PHE A 282 -11.89 -18.28 0.89
CA PHE A 282 -12.30 -19.30 -0.09
C PHE A 282 -13.20 -20.40 0.48
N PHE A 283 -13.17 -20.62 1.80
CA PHE A 283 -13.89 -21.73 2.43
C PHE A 283 -15.37 -21.42 2.72
N TRP A 284 -15.84 -20.22 2.36
CA TRP A 284 -17.17 -19.70 2.68
C TRP A 284 -18.01 -19.38 1.45
#